data_AF-Q71I84-F1
#
_entry.id   AF-Q71I84-F1
#
_cell.length_a   1.000
_cell.length_b   1.000
_cell.length_c   1.000
_cell.angle_alpha   90.00
_cell.angle_beta   90.00
_cell.angle_gamma   90.00
#
_symmetry.space_group_name_H-M   'P 1'
#
loop_
_entity.id
_entity.type
_entity.pdbx_description
1 polymer ?
#
loop_
_entity_poly.entity_id
_entity_poly.type
_entity_poly.pdbx_seq_one_letter_code
_entity_poly.pdbx_strand_id
1 'polypeptide(L)' 'MEIYFARHGKTQWNLEQRFQGGQGDSKLLPESLADIEKLGRYLQGKHF' A
#
# COMPACT_ATOMS: atom_id res chain seq x y z
N MET A 1 16.94 17.58 0.30
CA MET A 1 16.07 16.82 -0.62
C MET A 1 15.60 15.60 0.13
N GLU A 2 14.30 15.42 0.25
CA GLU A 2 13.69 14.28 0.94
C GLU A 2 13.04 13.37 -0.10
N ILE A 3 13.20 12.05 0.08
CA ILE A 3 12.59 11.05 -0.80
C ILE A 3 11.87 10.05 0.09
N TYR A 4 10.58 9.87 -0.17
CA TYR A 4 9.70 9.01 0.59
C TYR A 4 9.33 7.78 -0.24
N PHE A 5 9.43 6.60 0.37
CA PHE A 5 8.99 5.34 -0.24
C PHE A 5 7.83 4.78 0.58
N ALA A 6 6.74 4.44 -0.09
CA ALA A 6 5.61 3.74 0.51
C ALA A 6 5.37 2.43 -0.25
N ARG A 7 5.17 1.34 0.49
CA ARG A 7 4.73 0.07 -0.08
C ARG A 7 3.22 0.11 -0.28
N HIS A 8 2.72 -0.53 -1.33
CA HIS A 8 1.29 -0.77 -1.49
C HIS A 8 0.71 -1.58 -0.31
N GLY A 9 -0.60 -1.48 -0.10
CA GLY A 9 -1.30 -2.23 0.93
C GLY A 9 -1.26 -3.75 0.69
N LYS A 10 -1.47 -4.55 1.73
CA LYS A 10 -1.53 -6.01 1.64
C LYS A 10 -2.65 -6.47 0.71
N THR A 11 -2.39 -7.50 -0.07
CA THR A 11 -3.34 -8.11 -1.02
C THR A 11 -3.68 -9.54 -0.64
N GLN A 12 -4.67 -10.11 -1.34
CA GLN A 12 -5.03 -11.52 -1.20
C GLN A 12 -3.85 -12.46 -1.47
N TRP A 13 -3.03 -12.20 -2.49
CA TRP A 13 -1.87 -13.04 -2.80
C TRP A 13 -0.77 -12.97 -1.74
N ASN A 14 -0.68 -11.88 -0.98
CA ASN A 14 0.24 -11.84 0.16
C ASN A 14 -0.19 -12.80 1.27
N LEU A 15 -1.49 -13.03 1.48
CA LEU A 15 -1.99 -14.05 2.42
C LEU A 15 -1.66 -15.46 1.92
N GLU A 16 -1.81 -15.68 0.62
CA GLU A 16 -1.50 -16.94 -0.06
C GLU A 16 0.00 -17.20 -0.20
N GLN A 17 0.84 -16.27 0.26
CA GLN A 17 2.30 -16.29 0.08
C GLN A 17 2.73 -16.49 -1.39
N ARG A 18 1.93 -15.94 -2.32
CA ARG A 18 2.16 -16.03 -3.75
C ARG A 18 2.96 -14.84 -4.26
N PHE A 19 3.85 -15.08 -5.20
CA PHE A 19 4.53 -14.02 -5.93
C PHE A 19 3.53 -13.19 -6.73
N GLN A 20 3.47 -11.90 -6.44
CA GLN A 20 2.69 -10.91 -7.18
C GLN A 20 3.64 -10.06 -8.04
N GLY A 21 4.03 -10.61 -9.19
CA GLY A 21 4.89 -9.93 -10.18
C GLY A 21 4.11 -8.98 -11.09
N GLY A 22 4.69 -8.62 -12.25
CA GLY A 22 4.13 -7.57 -13.13
C GLY A 22 2.73 -7.79 -13.70
N GLN A 23 2.21 -9.03 -13.70
CA GLN A 23 0.85 -9.37 -14.13
C GLN A 23 -0.07 -9.75 -12.94
N GLY A 24 0.42 -9.61 -11.71
CA GLY A 24 -0.34 -9.98 -10.52
C GLY A 24 -1.29 -8.87 -10.08
N ASP A 25 -2.58 -9.01 -10.38
CA ASP A 25 -3.61 -8.00 -10.06
C ASP A 25 -4.58 -8.48 -8.96
N SER A 26 -4.04 -8.96 -7.84
CA SER A 26 -4.87 -9.38 -6.71
C SER A 26 -5.35 -8.19 -5.90
N LYS A 27 -6.61 -8.23 -5.48
CA LYS A 27 -7.24 -7.13 -4.74
C LYS A 27 -6.53 -6.87 -3.41
N LEU A 28 -6.50 -5.59 -3.02
CA LEU A 28 -6.15 -5.16 -1.68
C LEU A 28 -7.12 -5.79 -0.67
N LEU A 29 -6.61 -6.08 0.52
CA LEU A 29 -7.45 -6.45 1.65
C LEU A 29 -8.21 -5.22 2.17
N PRO A 30 -9.40 -5.38 2.77
CA PRO A 30 -10.17 -4.27 3.33
C PRO A 30 -9.37 -3.44 4.35
N GLU A 31 -8.56 -4.10 5.20
CA GLU A 31 -7.74 -3.43 6.21
C GLU A 31 -6.68 -2.53 5.59
N SER A 32 -6.15 -2.93 4.42
CA SER A 32 -5.18 -2.15 3.67
C SER A 32 -5.73 -0.81 3.22
N LEU A 33 -7.04 -0.72 2.91
CA LEU A 33 -7.67 0.54 2.55
C LEU A 33 -7.67 1.52 3.74
N ALA A 34 -8.01 1.03 4.93
CA ALA A 34 -7.98 1.83 6.16
C ALA A 34 -6.55 2.32 6.48
N ASP A 35 -5.53 1.50 6.25
CA ASP A 35 -4.13 1.91 6.45
C ASP A 35 -3.65 2.92 5.41
N ILE A 36 -4.10 2.81 4.16
CA ILE A 36 -3.84 3.82 3.12
C ILE A 36 -4.47 5.16 3.50
N GLU A 37 -5.69 5.18 4.04
CA GLU A 37 -6.32 6.41 4.53
C GLU A 37 -5.57 7.03 5.71
N LYS A 38 -5.02 6.21 6.62
CA LYS A 38 -4.16 6.70 7.72
C LYS A 38 -2.88 7.32 7.17
N LEU A 39 -2.24 6.67 6.19
CA LEU A 39 -1.05 7.21 5.54
C LEU A 39 -1.36 8.53 4.84
N GLY A 40 -2.47 8.62 4.11
CA GLY A 40 -2.91 9.84 3.46
C GLY A 40 -3.10 11.00 4.45
N ARG A 41 -3.74 10.72 5.59
CA ARG A 41 -3.87 11.70 6.69
C ARG A 41 -2.53 12.11 7.30
N TYR A 42 -1.60 11.17 7.47
CA TYR A 42 -0.27 11.45 8.01
C TYR A 42 0.57 12.35 7.08
N LEU A 43 0.43 12.16 5.76
CA LEU A 43 1.13 12.94 4.75
C LEU A 43 0.43 14.28 4.44
N GLN A 44 -0.80 14.48 4.94
CA GLN A 44 -1.52 15.73 4.77
C GLN A 44 -0.75 16.89 5.44
N GLY A 45 -0.40 17.90 4.64
CA GLY A 45 0.38 19.06 5.11
C GLY A 45 1.90 18.86 5.09
N LYS A 46 2.39 17.71 4.61
CA LYS A 46 3.81 17.58 4.25
C LYS A 46 4.06 18.38 2.97
N HIS A 47 5.12 19.19 2.99
CA HIS A 47 5.65 19.86 1.80
C HIS A 47 6.77 18.99 1.25
N PHE A 48 6.62 18.54 -0.01
CA PHE A 48 7.60 17.72 -0.72
C PHE A 48 8.33 18.54 -1.78
#